data_AF-A0A7X7X8Y6-F1
#
_entry.id   AF-A0A7X7X8Y6-F1
#
_cell.length_a   1.000
_cell.length_b   1.000
_cell.length_c   1.000
_cell.angle_alpha   90.00
_cell.angle_beta   90.00
_cell.angle_gamma   90.00
#
_symmetry.space_group_name_H-M   'P 1'
#
loop_
_entity.id
_entity.type
_entity.pdbx_description
1 polymer ?
#
loop_
_entity_poly.entity_id
_entity_poly.type
_entity_poly.pdbx_seq_one_letter_code
_entity_poly.pdbx_strand_id
1 'polypeptide(L)'
;ESYQKYLTEKRKVSKDGFLSYQGVRYGVPWIYSGQELWVREGKEGIEIVKEGKVVATHPQSYSVGTSLWLRDQYQGLQEKEGKVYPPPHAWKVKPEEVEIRPLAVYEQWGGKGI
;
A
#
# COMPACT_ATOMS: atom_id res chain seq x y z
N GLU A 1 0.38 -2.76 -35.68
CA GLU A 1 0.60 -1.84 -34.54
C GLU A 1 0.45 -2.59 -33.22
N SER A 2 1.33 -2.30 -32.26
CA SER A 2 1.69 -3.18 -31.14
C SER A 2 0.71 -3.18 -29.96
N TYR A 3 0.18 -4.34 -29.61
CA TYR A 3 -0.67 -4.61 -28.43
C TYR A 3 0.02 -4.38 -27.07
N GLN A 4 1.30 -3.99 -27.04
CA GLN A 4 2.08 -3.80 -25.81
C GLN A 4 1.62 -2.65 -24.91
N LYS A 5 0.78 -1.72 -25.41
CA LYS A 5 0.34 -0.55 -24.64
C LYS A 5 -0.66 -0.88 -23.51
N TYR A 6 -1.25 -2.08 -23.49
CA TYR A 6 -2.34 -2.44 -22.57
C TYR A 6 -1.96 -3.43 -21.46
N LEU A 7 -0.72 -3.92 -21.41
CA LEU A 7 -0.25 -4.84 -20.35
C LEU A 7 0.37 -4.08 -19.16
N THR A 8 -0.16 -2.91 -18.82
CA THR A 8 0.30 -2.16 -17.64
C THR A 8 -0.77 -2.21 -16.57
N GLU A 9 -0.50 -2.89 -15.46
CA GLU A 9 -1.45 -3.04 -14.36
C GLU A 9 -0.96 -2.30 -13.12
N LYS A 10 -1.84 -1.52 -12.47
CA LYS A 10 -1.52 -0.91 -11.17
C LYS A 10 -1.71 -1.93 -10.07
N ARG A 11 -0.68 -2.12 -9.25
CA ARG A 11 -0.72 -2.99 -8.06
C ARG A 11 -0.12 -2.29 -6.85
N LYS A 12 -0.71 -2.55 -5.69
CA LYS A 12 -0.24 -2.05 -4.40
C LYS A 12 0.86 -2.95 -3.85
N VAL A 13 1.95 -2.36 -3.39
CA VAL A 13 3.03 -3.07 -2.70
C VAL A 13 2.61 -3.34 -1.25
N SER A 14 2.79 -4.58 -0.80
CA SER A 14 2.63 -4.98 0.60
C SER A 14 3.58 -4.19 1.51
N LYS A 15 3.29 -4.17 2.81
CA LYS A 15 4.19 -3.56 3.81
C LYS A 15 5.56 -4.25 3.84
N ASP A 16 5.59 -5.53 3.51
CA ASP A 16 6.81 -6.35 3.51
C ASP A 16 7.67 -6.16 2.24
N GLY A 17 7.35 -5.16 1.39
CA GLY A 17 8.10 -4.88 0.17
C GLY A 17 7.84 -5.87 -0.97
N PHE A 18 6.69 -6.53 -0.99
CA PHE A 18 6.31 -7.46 -2.07
C PHE A 18 5.10 -6.96 -2.85
N LEU A 19 5.12 -7.16 -4.16
CA LEU A 19 4.01 -6.87 -5.06
C LEU A 19 3.47 -8.18 -5.63
N SER A 20 2.17 -8.44 -5.47
CA SER A 20 1.52 -9.66 -5.98
C SER A 20 0.99 -9.46 -7.40
N TYR A 21 1.49 -10.26 -8.34
CA TYR A 21 1.09 -10.25 -9.75
C TYR A 21 1.01 -11.68 -10.29
N GLN A 22 -0.08 -12.02 -10.98
CA GLN A 22 -0.34 -13.37 -11.53
C GLN A 22 -0.13 -14.53 -10.52
N GLY A 23 -0.43 -14.31 -9.24
CA GLY A 23 -0.26 -15.34 -8.20
C GLY A 23 1.18 -15.53 -7.70
N VAL A 24 2.13 -14.71 -8.15
CA VAL A 24 3.53 -14.68 -7.70
C VAL A 24 3.80 -13.36 -6.97
N ARG A 25 4.64 -13.41 -5.93
CA ARG A 25 5.08 -12.22 -5.19
C ARG A 25 6.44 -11.77 -5.70
N TYR A 26 6.53 -10.55 -6.19
CA TYR A 26 7.75 -9.94 -6.69
C TYR A 26 8.30 -8.96 -5.66
N GLY A 27 9.57 -9.10 -5.29
CA GLY A 27 10.25 -8.22 -4.35
C GLY A 27 10.45 -6.84 -4.96
N VAL A 28 10.22 -5.80 -4.17
CA VAL A 28 10.34 -4.40 -4.57
C VAL A 28 11.14 -3.71 -3.49
N PRO A 29 12.00 -2.72 -3.81
CA PRO A 29 12.72 -1.98 -2.79
C PRO A 29 11.74 -1.45 -1.74
N TRP A 30 12.05 -1.67 -0.47
CA TRP A 30 11.19 -1.39 0.68
C TRP A 30 10.71 0.08 0.75
N ILE A 31 11.43 1.00 0.10
CA ILE A 31 11.08 2.42 -0.03
C ILE A 31 9.70 2.61 -0.68
N TYR A 32 9.27 1.65 -1.51
CA TYR A 32 7.98 1.67 -2.19
C TYR A 32 6.89 0.86 -1.48
N SER A 33 7.17 0.33 -0.28
CA SER A 33 6.18 -0.40 0.53
C SER A 33 4.94 0.46 0.81
N GLY A 34 3.75 -0.12 0.58
CA GLY A 34 2.47 0.57 0.73
C GLY A 34 2.09 1.53 -0.40
N GLN A 35 2.96 1.73 -1.40
CA GLN A 35 2.68 2.57 -2.57
C GLN A 35 2.09 1.75 -3.72
N GLU A 36 1.45 2.43 -4.68
CA GLU A 36 0.99 1.84 -5.92
C GLU A 36 2.06 1.95 -7.00
N LEU A 37 2.35 0.84 -7.68
CA LEU A 37 3.30 0.73 -8.77
C LEU A 37 2.62 0.15 -9.99
N TRP A 38 3.18 0.44 -11.16
CA TRP A 38 2.77 -0.15 -12.42
C TRP A 38 3.59 -1.40 -12.69
N VAL A 39 2.94 -2.47 -13.13
CA VAL A 39 3.58 -3.71 -13.53
C VAL A 39 3.37 -3.88 -15.01
N ARG A 40 4.43 -4.18 -15.75
CA ARG A 40 4.37 -4.52 -17.17
C ARG A 40 5.17 -5.77 -17.48
N GLU A 41 4.70 -6.53 -18.46
CA GLU A 41 5.47 -7.61 -19.06
C GLU A 41 6.41 -7.02 -20.12
N GLY A 42 7.71 -7.07 -19.83
CA GLY A 42 8.80 -6.69 -20.74
C GLY A 42 9.31 -7.88 -21.56
N LYS A 43 10.44 -7.71 -22.23
CA LYS A 43 11.06 -8.78 -23.05
C LYS A 43 11.73 -9.87 -22.22
N GLU A 44 12.27 -9.52 -21.07
CA GLU A 44 13.05 -10.42 -20.19
C GLU A 44 12.27 -10.89 -18.96
N GLY A 45 11.03 -10.43 -18.79
CA GLY A 45 10.18 -10.78 -17.66
C GLY A 45 9.29 -9.62 -17.23
N ILE A 46 9.06 -9.49 -15.94
CA ILE A 46 8.16 -8.49 -15.35
C ILE A 46 8.96 -7.28 -14.88
N GLU A 47 8.56 -6.11 -15.35
CA GLU A 47 9.13 -4.83 -14.98
C GLU A 47 8.14 -4.04 -14.12
N ILE A 48 8.61 -3.57 -12.98
CA ILE A 48 7.84 -2.77 -12.04
C ILE A 48 8.30 -1.33 -12.20
N VAL A 49 7.36 -0.45 -12.52
CA VAL A 49 7.59 0.94 -12.93
C VAL A 49 6.86 1.89 -12.00
N LYS A 50 7.54 2.96 -11.60
CA LYS A 50 6.97 4.12 -10.91
C LYS A 50 7.15 5.34 -11.79
N GLU A 51 6.07 5.99 -12.19
CA GLU A 51 6.12 7.28 -12.93
C GLU A 51 7.06 7.26 -14.16
N GLY A 52 7.12 6.11 -14.86
CA GLY A 52 7.98 5.92 -16.04
C GLY A 52 9.40 5.43 -15.75
N LYS A 53 9.84 5.34 -14.48
CA LYS A 53 11.12 4.77 -14.08
C LYS A 53 10.98 3.31 -13.64
N VAL A 54 11.81 2.43 -14.20
CA VAL A 54 11.88 1.02 -13.78
C VAL A 54 12.52 0.97 -12.39
N VAL A 55 11.80 0.40 -11.44
CA VAL A 55 12.18 0.26 -10.03
C VAL A 55 12.72 -1.13 -9.74
N ALA A 56 12.14 -2.15 -10.34
CA ALA A 56 12.56 -3.53 -10.19
C ALA A 56 12.25 -4.33 -11.45
N THR A 57 13.11 -5.29 -11.78
CA THR A 57 12.92 -6.23 -12.89
C THR A 57 13.05 -7.64 -12.35
N HIS A 58 12.12 -8.50 -12.72
CA HIS A 58 12.08 -9.90 -12.31
C HIS A 58 11.88 -10.82 -13.51
N PRO A 59 12.46 -12.03 -13.50
CA PRO A 59 12.09 -13.03 -14.48
C PRO A 59 10.62 -13.42 -14.29
N GLN A 60 9.91 -13.65 -15.40
CA GLN A 60 8.54 -14.14 -15.34
C GLN A 60 8.55 -15.58 -14.80
N SER A 61 7.92 -15.77 -13.65
CA SER A 61 7.75 -17.10 -13.06
C SER A 61 6.30 -17.52 -13.11
N TYR A 62 6.06 -18.77 -13.50
CA TYR A 62 4.74 -19.40 -13.52
C TYR A 62 4.45 -20.22 -12.26
N SER A 63 5.38 -20.22 -11.30
CA SER A 63 5.23 -20.96 -10.03
C SER A 63 4.38 -20.16 -9.05
N VAL A 64 3.05 -20.28 -9.21
CA VAL A 64 2.05 -19.67 -8.32
C VAL A 64 2.37 -19.99 -6.85
N GLY A 65 2.32 -18.97 -5.99
CA GLY A 65 2.67 -19.07 -4.57
C GLY A 65 4.16 -18.83 -4.25
N THR A 66 5.01 -18.64 -5.27
CA THR A 66 6.44 -18.34 -5.06
C THR A 66 6.66 -16.86 -4.78
N SER A 67 7.70 -16.56 -4.00
CA SER A 67 8.19 -15.20 -3.78
C SER A 67 9.58 -15.03 -4.40
N LEU A 68 9.70 -14.12 -5.36
CA LEU A 68 10.94 -13.74 -6.01
C LEU A 68 11.54 -12.54 -5.29
N TRP A 69 12.72 -12.73 -4.72
CA TRP A 69 13.43 -11.69 -3.98
C TRP A 69 14.19 -10.80 -4.94
N LEU A 70 14.16 -9.49 -4.69
CA LEU A 70 15.00 -8.53 -5.40
C LEU A 70 16.33 -8.39 -4.65
N ARG A 71 17.44 -8.36 -5.39
CA ARG A 71 18.72 -7.96 -4.79
C ARG A 71 18.57 -6.53 -4.27
N ASP A 72 19.02 -6.28 -3.05
CA ASP A 72 18.92 -4.97 -2.39
C ASP A 72 17.49 -4.53 -1.98
N GLN A 73 16.54 -5.48 -1.87
CA GLN A 73 15.17 -5.21 -1.41
C GLN A 73 15.09 -4.40 -0.11
N TYR A 74 16.01 -4.60 0.82
CA TYR A 74 16.08 -3.90 2.12
C TYR A 74 17.31 -3.00 2.28
N GLN A 75 17.97 -2.64 1.18
CA GLN A 75 19.14 -1.77 1.24
C GLN A 75 18.78 -0.41 1.87
N GLY A 76 19.52 0.00 2.91
CA GLY A 76 19.25 1.24 3.65
C GLY A 76 18.13 1.14 4.70
N LEU A 77 17.50 -0.04 4.89
CA LEU A 77 16.48 -0.21 5.93
C LEU A 77 17.08 -0.08 7.34
N GLN A 78 18.32 -0.56 7.53
CA GLN A 78 19.05 -0.46 8.81
C GLN A 78 19.35 1.00 9.18
N GLU A 79 19.60 1.86 8.20
CA GLU A 79 19.80 3.30 8.39
C GLU A 79 18.51 4.04 8.79
N LYS A 80 17.34 3.44 8.53
CA LYS A 80 16.01 3.96 8.90
C LYS A 80 15.41 3.30 10.15
N GLU A 81 16.25 2.73 11.02
CA GLU A 81 15.83 2.03 12.25
C GLU A 81 14.82 0.88 11.98
N GLY A 82 14.85 0.24 10.81
CA GLY A 82 13.90 -0.83 10.48
C GLY A 82 12.47 -0.36 10.20
N LYS A 83 12.21 0.96 10.14
CA LYS A 83 10.88 1.50 9.84
C LYS A 83 10.64 1.50 8.33
N VAL A 84 9.84 0.53 7.88
CA VAL A 84 9.50 0.32 6.46
C VAL A 84 8.53 1.40 5.93
N TYR A 85 7.96 2.23 6.80
CA TYR A 85 7.01 3.28 6.46
C TYR A 85 7.22 4.51 7.36
N PRO A 86 6.88 5.72 6.88
CA PRO A 86 6.86 6.89 7.74
C PRO A 86 5.91 6.64 8.91
N PRO A 87 6.22 7.14 10.12
CA PRO A 87 5.33 6.98 11.27
C PRO A 87 3.94 7.54 10.92
N PRO A 88 2.85 6.89 11.34
CA PRO A 88 1.51 7.40 11.11
C PRO A 88 1.40 8.80 11.71
N HIS A 89 1.08 9.77 10.86
CA HIS A 89 0.82 11.14 11.28
C HIS A 89 -0.69 11.31 11.44
N ALA A 90 -1.14 11.66 12.64
CA ALA A 90 -2.53 11.95 12.93
C ALA A 90 -2.67 13.42 13.32
N TRP A 91 -3.69 14.10 12.78
CA TRP A 91 -4.06 15.42 13.26
C TRP A 91 -4.96 15.28 14.47
N LYS A 92 -4.57 15.91 15.59
CA LYS A 92 -5.44 16.05 16.74
C LYS A 92 -6.55 17.03 16.38
N VAL A 93 -7.75 16.50 16.09
CA VAL A 93 -8.95 17.32 15.92
C VAL A 93 -9.20 18.03 17.25
N LYS A 94 -9.41 19.34 17.20
CA LYS A 94 -9.78 20.09 18.41
C LYS A 94 -11.09 19.48 18.94
N PRO A 95 -11.20 19.20 20.24
CA PRO A 95 -12.47 18.76 20.81
C PRO A 95 -13.49 19.87 20.52
N GLU A 96 -14.60 19.50 19.89
CA GLU A 96 -15.73 20.41 19.71
C GLU A 96 -16.33 20.67 21.10
N GLU A 97 -16.61 21.94 21.40
CA GLU A 97 -17.21 22.36 22.66
C GLU A 97 -18.66 21.87 22.68
N VAL A 98 -18.88 20.69 23.23
CA VAL A 98 -20.22 20.13 23.41
C VAL A 98 -20.82 20.64 24.72
N GLU A 99 -22.00 21.23 24.65
CA GLU A 99 -22.75 21.61 25.84
C GLU A 99 -23.24 20.35 26.56
N ILE A 100 -22.77 20.15 27.79
CA ILE A 100 -23.31 19.10 28.67
C ILE A 100 -24.61 19.63 29.27
N ARG A 101 -25.75 19.15 28.77
CA ARG A 101 -27.08 19.52 29.28
C ARG A 101 -27.56 18.50 30.32
N PRO A 102 -28.19 18.94 31.43
CA PRO A 102 -28.74 18.04 32.43
C PRO A 102 -29.84 17.17 31.84
N LEU A 103 -29.95 15.93 32.34
CA LEU A 103 -30.86 14.90 31.83
C LEU A 103 -32.33 15.33 31.80
N ALA A 104 -32.73 16.19 32.74
CA ALA A 104 -34.08 16.77 32.85
C ALA A 104 -34.57 17.45 31.55
N VAL A 105 -33.65 17.98 30.72
CA VAL A 105 -33.99 18.58 29.42
C VAL A 105 -34.58 17.54 28.47
N TYR A 106 -34.10 16.29 28.52
CA TYR A 106 -34.63 15.19 27.71
C TYR A 106 -35.88 14.57 28.33
N GLU A 107 -35.99 14.54 29.66
CA GLU A 107 -37.20 14.05 30.35
C GLU A 107 -38.45 14.87 29.99
N GLN A 108 -38.28 16.17 29.71
CA GLN A 108 -39.38 17.03 29.26
C GLN A 108 -39.92 16.65 27.87
N TRP A 109 -39.09 16.06 27.00
CA TRP A 109 -39.45 15.68 25.62
C TRP A 109 -39.70 14.17 25.46
N GLY A 110 -39.11 13.36 26.34
CA GLY A 110 -39.36 11.93 26.48
C GLY A 110 -40.67 11.70 27.20
N GLY A 111 -41.77 11.86 26.47
CA GLY A 111 -43.10 11.49 26.94
C GLY A 111 -43.07 10.11 27.60
N LYS A 112 -43.71 10.00 28.77
CA LYS A 112 -43.96 8.77 29.52
C LYS A 112 -44.17 7.58 28.58
N GLY A 113 -43.15 6.74 28.47
CA GLY A 113 -43.31 5.38 27.98
C GLY A 113 -43.82 4.52 29.12
N ILE A 114 -45.15 4.46 29.29
CA ILE A 114 -46.03 3.30 29.59
C ILE A 114 -47.49 3.77 29.66
#